data_AF-A0AAF0ZT55-F1
#
_entry.id   AF-A0AAF0ZT55-F1
#
_cell.length_a   1.000
_cell.length_b   1.000
_cell.length_c   1.000
_cell.angle_alpha   90.00
_cell.angle_beta   90.00
_cell.angle_gamma   90.00
#
_symmetry.space_group_name_H-M   'P 1'
#
loop_
_entity.id
_entity.type
_entity.pdbx_description
1 polymer ?
#
loop_
_entity_poly.entity_id
_entity_poly.type
_entity_poly.pdbx_seq_one_letter_code
_entity_poly.pdbx_strand_id
1 'polypeptide(L)'
;ETYSNLIEFFELLKVDINISDMSFSVSLDQGRGCEWGTRNGYSSLFAQKKNVLNPYFWQMIREIIRFKQDVISHLEELDNNPDIDRNETLGQFIKSHGYSELFQKAYLV
;
A
#
# COMPACT_ATOMS: atom_id res chain seq x y z
N GLU A 1 -8.20 12.56 -6.05
CA GLU A 1 -7.81 13.16 -4.76
C GLU A 1 -8.31 12.27 -3.63
N THR A 2 -7.59 12.19 -2.51
CA THR A 2 -7.85 11.21 -1.44
C THR A 2 -9.00 11.63 -0.49
N TYR A 3 -9.31 12.93 -0.39
CA TYR A 3 -10.32 13.47 0.54
C TYR A 3 -11.14 14.60 -0.08
N SER A 4 -11.88 14.32 -1.15
CA SER A 4 -12.63 15.34 -1.90
C SER A 4 -13.54 16.21 -1.01
N ASN A 5 -14.29 15.59 -0.10
CA ASN A 5 -15.20 16.32 0.80
C ASN A 5 -14.47 17.25 1.78
N LEU A 6 -13.27 16.88 2.22
CA LEU A 6 -12.48 17.70 3.15
C LEU A 6 -11.86 18.89 2.44
N ILE A 7 -11.38 18.69 1.21
CA ILE A 7 -10.83 19.75 0.36
C ILE A 7 -11.93 20.78 0.08
N GLU A 8 -13.11 20.32 -0.34
CA GLU A 8 -14.27 21.20 -0.58
C GLU A 8 -14.67 21.98 0.68
N PHE A 9 -14.63 21.34 1.86
CA PHE A 9 -14.89 22.01 3.13
C PHE A 9 -13.89 23.12 3.45
N PHE A 10 -12.60 22.90 3.22
CA PHE A 10 -11.57 23.93 3.43
C PHE A 10 -11.67 25.08 2.42
N GLU A 11 -12.04 24.77 1.17
CA GLU A 11 -12.32 25.79 0.15
C GLU A 11 -13.50 26.68 0.55
N LEU A 12 -14.59 26.08 1.06
CA LEU A 12 -15.75 26.82 1.57
C LEU A 12 -15.39 27.76 2.74
N LEU A 13 -14.50 27.31 3.63
CA LEU A 13 -14.03 28.10 4.77
C LEU A 13 -12.93 29.11 4.39
N LYS A 14 -12.43 29.11 3.15
CA LYS A 14 -11.31 29.93 2.66
C LYS A 14 -10.06 29.80 3.54
N VAL A 15 -9.76 28.58 3.97
CA VAL A 15 -8.57 28.26 4.77
C VAL A 15 -7.46 27.79 3.84
N ASP A 16 -6.24 28.29 4.07
CA ASP A 16 -5.07 27.87 3.29
C ASP A 16 -4.72 26.39 3.54
N ILE A 17 -4.48 25.66 2.45
CA ILE A 17 -4.08 24.24 2.47
C ILE A 17 -2.57 24.16 2.19
N ASN A 18 -1.84 23.39 2.99
CA ASN A 18 -0.43 23.07 2.74
C ASN A 18 -0.30 21.63 2.25
N ILE A 19 0.47 21.44 1.18
CA ILE A 19 0.77 20.12 0.65
C ILE A 19 1.74 19.41 1.60
N SER A 20 1.35 18.23 2.09
CA SER A 20 2.21 17.36 2.88
C SER A 20 2.82 16.26 2.01
N ASP A 21 4.13 16.03 2.14
CA ASP A 21 4.80 14.85 1.61
C ASP A 21 4.35 13.63 2.45
N MET A 22 3.57 12.72 1.83
CA MET A 22 3.09 11.48 2.45
C MET A 22 3.96 10.27 2.04
N SER A 23 5.23 10.49 1.76
CA SER A 23 6.16 9.38 1.56
C SER A 23 6.38 8.58 2.84
N PHE A 24 6.65 7.29 2.67
CA PHE A 24 6.97 6.38 3.75
C PHE A 24 8.19 5.53 3.37
N SER A 25 8.79 4.92 4.38
CA SER A 25 9.89 3.98 4.23
C SER A 25 9.77 2.85 5.23
N VAL A 26 10.24 1.68 4.85
CA VAL A 26 10.30 0.48 5.67
C VAL A 26 11.74 0.02 5.75
N SER A 27 12.20 -0.32 6.96
CA SER A 27 13.48 -0.98 7.19
C SER A 27 13.28 -2.17 8.11
N LEU A 28 13.32 -3.37 7.55
CA LEU A 28 13.20 -4.63 8.29
C LEU A 28 14.55 -5.03 8.87
N ASP A 29 14.53 -5.47 10.13
CA ASP A 29 15.70 -5.96 10.87
C ASP A 29 16.89 -4.99 10.78
N GLN A 30 16.65 -3.69 10.93
CA GLN A 30 17.67 -2.64 10.81
C GLN A 30 18.41 -2.68 9.45
N GLY A 31 17.67 -2.91 8.37
CA GLY A 31 18.19 -3.01 7.00
C GLY A 31 18.80 -4.37 6.65
N ARG A 32 18.82 -5.35 7.57
CA ARG A 32 19.35 -6.68 7.24
C ARG A 32 18.40 -7.47 6.33
N GLY A 33 17.10 -7.32 6.54
CA GLY A 33 16.05 -7.95 5.73
C GLY A 33 15.83 -7.20 4.42
N CYS A 34 15.00 -6.17 4.48
CA CYS A 34 14.58 -5.36 3.33
C CYS A 34 14.46 -3.89 3.75
N GLU A 35 14.99 -2.99 2.95
CA GLU A 35 14.77 -1.55 3.12
C GLU A 35 14.40 -0.89 1.80
N TRP A 36 13.32 -0.12 1.81
CA TRP A 36 12.78 0.60 0.66
C TRP A 36 11.86 1.73 1.11
N GLY A 37 11.57 2.67 0.22
CA GLY A 37 10.61 3.73 0.47
C GLY A 37 10.06 4.34 -0.81
N THR A 38 9.11 5.25 -0.65
CA THR A 38 8.37 5.87 -1.77
C THR A 38 8.85 7.27 -2.11
N ARG A 39 9.63 7.89 -1.21
CA ARG A 39 10.17 9.24 -1.42
C ARG A 39 11.07 9.28 -2.66
N ASN A 40 10.95 10.25 -3.55
CA ASN A 40 11.85 10.37 -4.71
C ASN A 40 11.90 9.13 -5.66
N GLY A 41 10.83 8.32 -5.72
CA GLY A 41 10.70 7.22 -6.69
C GLY A 41 11.78 6.15 -6.58
N TYR A 42 12.49 5.86 -7.68
CA TYR A 42 13.47 4.77 -7.76
C TYR A 42 14.60 4.87 -6.75
N SER A 43 15.02 6.09 -6.37
CA SER A 43 16.13 6.26 -5.42
C SER A 43 15.81 5.71 -4.04
N SER A 44 14.56 5.86 -3.56
CA SER A 44 14.16 5.27 -2.28
C SER A 44 13.63 3.86 -2.44
N LEU A 45 13.04 3.52 -3.59
CA LEU A 45 12.64 2.14 -3.88
C LEU A 45 13.84 1.19 -3.79
N PHE A 46 15.00 1.64 -4.29
CA PHE A 46 16.27 0.93 -4.21
C PHE A 46 17.24 1.57 -3.21
N ALA A 47 16.73 2.06 -2.07
CA ALA A 47 17.57 2.48 -0.94
C ALA A 47 18.65 1.42 -0.63
N GLN A 48 18.27 0.15 -0.76
CA GLN A 48 19.20 -0.97 -0.87
C GLN A 48 19.39 -1.41 -2.32
N LYS A 49 20.57 -1.12 -2.90
CA LYS A 49 20.92 -1.51 -4.28
C LYS A 49 20.80 -3.01 -4.55
N LYS A 50 21.03 -3.87 -3.54
CA LYS A 50 20.85 -5.32 -3.65
C LYS A 50 19.43 -5.73 -4.06
N ASN A 51 18.43 -4.90 -3.77
CA ASN A 51 17.03 -5.18 -4.09
C ASN A 51 16.77 -5.18 -5.60
N VAL A 52 17.58 -4.47 -6.40
CA VAL A 52 17.48 -4.48 -7.87
C VAL A 52 17.65 -5.90 -8.44
N LEU A 53 18.47 -6.73 -7.80
CA LEU A 53 18.75 -8.11 -8.23
C LEU A 53 17.97 -9.15 -7.41
N ASN A 54 17.14 -8.72 -6.45
CA ASN A 54 16.42 -9.61 -5.57
C ASN A 54 15.04 -9.97 -6.16
N PRO A 55 14.83 -11.21 -6.65
CA PRO A 55 13.55 -11.60 -7.25
C PRO A 55 12.38 -11.52 -6.26
N TYR A 56 12.63 -11.76 -4.97
CA TYR A 56 11.60 -11.66 -3.92
C TYR A 56 11.16 -10.20 -3.70
N PHE A 57 12.09 -9.25 -3.83
CA PHE A 57 11.74 -7.82 -3.77
C PHE A 57 10.84 -7.44 -4.94
N TRP A 58 11.17 -7.87 -6.16
CA TRP A 58 10.31 -7.62 -7.32
C TRP A 58 8.96 -8.31 -7.23
N GLN A 59 8.89 -9.51 -6.65
CA GLN A 59 7.63 -10.17 -6.33
C GLN A 59 6.79 -9.30 -5.40
N MET A 60 7.37 -8.80 -4.30
CA MET A 60 6.68 -7.89 -3.38
C MET A 60 6.16 -6.64 -4.10
N ILE A 61 6.95 -6.00 -4.96
CA ILE A 61 6.49 -4.82 -5.73
C ILE A 61 5.30 -5.15 -6.63
N ARG A 62 5.32 -6.31 -7.30
CA ARG A 62 4.18 -6.78 -8.10
C ARG A 62 2.96 -7.05 -7.22
N GLU A 63 3.17 -7.64 -6.05
CA GLU A 63 2.12 -7.90 -5.06
C GLU A 63 1.49 -6.61 -4.54
N ILE A 64 2.24 -5.51 -4.35
CA ILE A 64 1.67 -4.20 -3.99
C ILE A 64 0.70 -3.69 -5.06
N ILE A 65 1.08 -3.81 -6.33
CA ILE A 65 0.23 -3.38 -7.45
C ILE A 65 -1.02 -4.28 -7.54
N ARG A 66 -0.82 -5.60 -7.42
CA ARG A 66 -1.91 -6.58 -7.42
C ARG A 66 -2.88 -6.35 -6.26
N PHE A 67 -2.38 -6.12 -5.05
CA PHE A 67 -3.19 -5.87 -3.85
C PHE A 67 -4.13 -4.70 -4.04
N LYS A 68 -3.66 -3.60 -4.64
CA LYS A 68 -4.53 -2.47 -4.93
C LYS A 68 -5.68 -2.85 -5.87
N GLN A 69 -5.40 -3.67 -6.88
CA GLN A 69 -6.42 -4.11 -7.84
C GLN A 69 -7.41 -5.07 -7.18
N ASP A 70 -6.91 -6.09 -6.49
CA ASP A 70 -7.73 -7.09 -5.80
C ASP A 70 -8.67 -6.44 -4.78
N VAL A 71 -8.18 -5.47 -3.99
CA VAL A 71 -9.01 -4.76 -3.01
C VAL A 71 -10.11 -3.93 -3.67
N ILE A 72 -9.81 -3.22 -4.77
CA ILE A 72 -10.84 -2.45 -5.49
C ILE A 72 -11.92 -3.38 -6.03
N SER A 73 -11.54 -4.48 -6.69
CA SER A 73 -12.49 -5.45 -7.20
C SER A 73 -13.31 -6.11 -6.08
N HIS A 74 -12.69 -6.44 -4.95
CA HIS A 74 -13.39 -7.00 -3.81
C HIS A 74 -14.40 -6.01 -3.21
N LEU A 75 -14.05 -4.73 -3.08
CA LEU A 75 -14.99 -3.70 -2.62
C LEU A 75 -16.16 -3.51 -3.59
N GLU A 76 -15.91 -3.52 -4.91
CA GLU A 76 -16.96 -3.47 -5.92
C GLU A 76 -17.93 -4.67 -5.81
N GLU A 77 -17.42 -5.88 -5.54
CA GLU A 77 -18.27 -7.05 -5.30
C GLU A 77 -19.12 -6.91 -4.04
N LEU A 78 -18.53 -6.41 -2.94
CA LEU A 78 -19.25 -6.17 -1.68
C LEU A 78 -20.35 -5.11 -1.81
N ASP A 79 -20.13 -4.08 -2.62
CA ASP A 79 -21.12 -3.02 -2.86
C ASP A 79 -22.27 -3.51 -3.75
N ASN A 80 -22.00 -4.40 -4.71
CA ASN A 80 -23.00 -4.95 -5.62
C ASN A 80 -23.80 -6.12 -5.03
N ASN A 81 -23.31 -6.77 -3.97
CA ASN A 81 -23.97 -7.91 -3.36
C ASN A 81 -24.06 -7.79 -1.83
N PRO A 82 -25.24 -7.40 -1.29
CA PRO A 82 -25.42 -7.19 0.15
C PRO A 82 -25.41 -8.48 0.97
N ASP A 83 -25.51 -9.65 0.33
CA ASP A 83 -25.54 -10.95 1.02
C ASP A 83 -24.13 -11.50 1.32
N ILE A 84 -23.06 -10.85 0.82
CA ILE A 84 -21.67 -11.26 1.11
C ILE A 84 -21.29 -10.88 2.54
N ASP A 85 -20.68 -11.83 3.26
CA ASP A 85 -20.14 -11.60 4.59
C ASP A 85 -19.02 -10.55 4.58
N ARG A 86 -19.21 -9.45 5.32
CA ARG A 86 -18.26 -8.33 5.44
C ARG A 86 -17.29 -8.50 6.61
N ASN A 87 -17.28 -9.65 7.27
CA ASN A 87 -16.41 -9.94 8.40
C ASN A 87 -15.05 -10.54 8.01
N GLU A 88 -14.72 -10.64 6.71
CA GLU A 88 -13.37 -11.05 6.29
C GLU A 88 -12.33 -10.04 6.81
N THR A 89 -11.39 -10.55 7.60
CA THR A 89 -10.27 -9.75 8.09
C THR A 89 -9.22 -9.58 6.98
N LEU A 90 -8.45 -8.48 7.04
CA LEU A 90 -7.31 -8.28 6.14
C LEU A 90 -6.36 -9.49 6.13
N GLY A 91 -6.11 -10.10 7.30
CA GLY A 91 -5.27 -11.30 7.40
C GLY A 91 -5.83 -12.50 6.63
N GLN A 92 -7.15 -12.70 6.65
CA GLN A 92 -7.82 -13.77 5.88
C GLN A 92 -7.73 -13.48 4.37
N PHE A 93 -8.02 -12.24 3.96
CA PHE A 93 -7.93 -11.80 2.57
C PHE A 93 -6.52 -12.03 2.00
N ILE A 94 -5.50 -11.61 2.73
CA ILE A 94 -4.09 -11.76 2.32
C ILE A 94 -3.71 -13.24 2.20
N LYS A 95 -4.18 -14.08 3.13
CA LYS A 95 -3.92 -15.51 3.11
C LYS A 95 -4.64 -16.21 1.96
N SER A 96 -5.89 -15.86 1.67
CA SER A 96 -6.69 -16.47 0.59
C SER A 96 -6.13 -16.13 -0.80
N HIS A 97 -5.56 -14.94 -0.97
CA HIS A 97 -4.96 -14.48 -2.23
C HIS A 97 -3.47 -14.83 -2.39
N GLY A 98 -2.88 -15.54 -1.43
CA GLY A 98 -1.52 -16.07 -1.53
C GLY A 98 -0.43 -15.00 -1.59
N TYR A 99 -0.58 -13.91 -0.83
CA TYR A 99 0.43 -12.86 -0.73
C TYR A 99 1.66 -13.32 0.06
N SER A 100 2.86 -13.01 -0.44
CA SER A 100 4.11 -13.44 0.19
C SER A 100 4.31 -12.89 1.61
N GLU A 101 5.09 -13.60 2.41
CA GLU A 101 5.48 -13.15 3.75
C GLU A 101 6.26 -11.83 3.72
N LEU A 102 7.09 -11.63 2.68
CA LEU A 102 7.84 -10.39 2.51
C LEU A 102 6.89 -9.20 2.28
N PHE A 103 5.85 -9.37 1.46
CA PHE A 103 4.81 -8.35 1.31
C PHE A 103 4.11 -8.03 2.63
N GLN A 104 3.71 -9.05 3.38
CA GLN A 104 3.05 -8.85 4.68
C GLN A 104 3.95 -8.06 5.64
N LYS A 105 5.21 -8.48 5.80
CA LYS A 105 6.15 -7.85 6.74
C LYS A 105 6.65 -6.48 6.27
N ALA A 106 6.87 -6.30 4.98
CA ALA A 106 7.55 -5.12 4.44
C ALA A 106 6.62 -4.07 3.81
N TYR A 107 5.32 -4.33 3.73
CA TYR A 107 4.33 -3.38 3.21
C TYR A 107 3.11 -3.18 4.12
N LEU A 108 2.56 -4.25 4.72
CA LEU A 108 1.35 -4.12 5.55
C LEU A 108 1.62 -3.81 7.01
N VAL A 109 2.72 -4.35 7.58
CA VAL A 109 3.19 -4.22 8.97
C VAL A 109 2.15 -4.64 10.02
#